data_AF-A0A9D1P7U7-F1
#
_entry.id   AF-A0A9D1P7U7-F1
#
_cell.length_a   1.000
_cell.length_b   1.000
_cell.length_c   1.000
_cell.angle_alpha   90.00
_cell.angle_beta   90.00
_cell.angle_gamma   90.00
#
_symmetry.space_group_name_H-M   'P 1'
#
loop_
_entity.id
_entity.type
_entity.pdbx_description
1 polymer ?
#
loop_
_entity_poly.entity_id
_entity_poly.type
_entity_poly.pdbx_seq_one_letter_code
_entity_poly.pdbx_strand_id
1 'polypeptide(L)'
;MQNQRLQNMVRCALAAAILCVTAQISLPVGDAPITIQPFALALVGGLLGWKWGALAALIYVALGAIGLPVFAGLKGGIGMLAGATGGYLWTYPLLALGAGLGK
;
A
#
# COMPACT_ATOMS: atom_id res chain seq x y z
N MET A 1 28.36 10.97 -6.92
CA MET A 1 27.05 11.68 -6.89
C MET A 1 25.95 10.63 -6.99
N GLN A 2 25.19 10.41 -5.93
CA GLN A 2 24.13 9.40 -5.93
C GLN A 2 23.00 9.84 -6.87
N ASN A 3 22.63 8.96 -7.79
CA ASN A 3 21.61 9.23 -8.79
C ASN A 3 20.24 9.33 -8.08
N GLN A 4 19.76 10.54 -7.84
CA GLN A 4 18.55 10.83 -7.04
C GLN A 4 17.32 10.05 -7.51
N ARG A 5 17.23 9.77 -8.82
CA ARG A 5 16.18 8.93 -9.40
C ARG A 5 16.23 7.49 -8.86
N LEU A 6 17.43 6.90 -8.83
CA LEU A 6 17.63 5.54 -8.33
C LEU A 6 17.25 5.45 -6.85
N GLN A 7 17.64 6.44 -6.04
CA GLN A 7 17.29 6.48 -4.62
C GLN A 7 15.78 6.55 -4.39
N ASN A 8 15.07 7.37 -5.16
CA ASN A 8 13.61 7.48 -5.04
C ASN A 8 12.89 6.20 -5.48
N MET A 9 13.37 5.55 -6.55
CA MET A 9 12.84 4.25 -6.98
C MET A 9 13.02 3.18 -5.91
N VAL A 10 14.22 3.08 -5.31
CA VAL A 10 14.51 2.13 -4.24
C VAL A 10 13.65 2.40 -3.01
N ARG A 11 13.51 3.67 -2.60
CA ARG A 11 12.62 4.05 -1.48
C ARG A 11 11.17 3.68 -1.74
N CYS A 12 10.68 3.89 -2.97
CA CYS A 12 9.32 3.52 -3.36
C CYS A 12 9.10 2.00 -3.34
N ALA A 13 10.06 1.22 -3.87
CA ALA A 13 10.01 -0.24 -3.83
C ALA A 13 10.04 -0.79 -2.40
N LEU A 14 10.90 -0.24 -1.53
CA LEU A 14 10.94 -0.60 -0.11
C LEU A 14 9.64 -0.25 0.61
N ALA A 15 9.06 0.92 0.33
CA ALA A 15 7.77 1.30 0.88
C ALA A 15 6.65 0.33 0.47
N ALA A 16 6.58 -0.05 -0.82
CA ALA A 16 5.64 -1.06 -1.29
C ALA A 16 5.85 -2.41 -0.59
N ALA A 17 7.09 -2.85 -0.39
CA ALA A 17 7.40 -4.08 0.34
C ALA A 17 6.94 -4.01 1.81
N ILE A 18 7.13 -2.87 2.49
CA ILE A 18 6.62 -2.65 3.85
C ILE A 18 5.08 -2.72 3.88
N LEU A 19 4.40 -2.15 2.88
CA LEU A 19 2.94 -2.26 2.77
C LEU A 19 2.48 -3.72 2.62
N CYS A 20 3.18 -4.53 1.83
CA CYS A 20 2.89 -5.96 1.69
C CYS A 20 3.02 -6.71 3.02
N VAL A 21 4.08 -6.45 3.80
CA VAL A 21 4.29 -7.13 5.10
C VAL A 21 3.27 -6.68 6.14
N THR A 22 3.00 -5.38 6.20
CA THR A 22 2.03 -4.82 7.17
C THR A 22 0.59 -5.21 6.85
N ALA A 23 0.28 -5.53 5.58
CA ALA A 23 -1.00 -6.12 5.19
C ALA A 23 -1.25 -7.50 5.82
N GLN A 24 -0.20 -8.29 6.06
CA GLN A 24 -0.32 -9.64 6.63
C GLN A 24 -0.54 -9.63 8.15
N ILE A 25 -0.13 -8.54 8.82
CA ILE A 25 -0.39 -8.33 10.24
C ILE A 25 -1.84 -7.87 10.37
N SER A 26 -2.74 -8.86 10.35
CA SER A 26 -4.18 -8.68 10.26
C SER A 26 -4.90 -9.54 11.30
N LEU A 27 -5.88 -8.95 11.98
CA LEU A 27 -6.82 -9.67 12.83
C LEU A 27 -8.10 -9.94 12.04
N PRO A 28 -8.51 -11.21 11.87
CA PRO A 28 -9.76 -11.53 11.17
C PRO A 28 -10.95 -11.18 12.08
N VAL A 29 -11.56 -10.02 11.84
CA VAL A 29 -12.72 -9.52 12.57
C VAL A 29 -13.83 -9.19 11.58
N GLY A 30 -14.91 -9.98 11.57
CA GLY A 30 -16.03 -9.78 10.64
C GLY A 30 -15.66 -9.99 9.16
N ASP A 31 -16.34 -9.27 8.26
CA ASP A 31 -16.21 -9.44 6.81
C ASP A 31 -14.92 -8.84 6.21
N ALA A 32 -14.23 -7.97 6.96
CA ALA A 32 -13.00 -7.31 6.53
C ALA A 32 -11.92 -7.36 7.63
N PRO A 33 -10.71 -7.87 7.34
CA PRO A 33 -9.66 -7.97 8.35
C PRO A 33 -9.17 -6.59 8.78
N ILE A 34 -9.01 -6.40 10.09
CA ILE A 34 -8.41 -5.18 10.65
C ILE A 34 -6.90 -5.35 10.60
N THR A 35 -6.22 -4.46 9.86
CA THR A 35 -4.76 -4.50 9.66
C THR A 35 -4.08 -3.27 10.24
N ILE A 36 -2.78 -3.38 10.53
CA ILE A 36 -1.94 -2.20 10.84
C ILE A 36 -1.55 -1.40 9.58
N GLN A 37 -1.96 -1.88 8.41
CA GLN A 37 -1.53 -1.34 7.13
C GLN A 37 -1.89 0.14 6.89
N PRO A 38 -3.07 0.65 7.29
CA PRO A 38 -3.39 2.08 7.13
C PRO A 38 -2.41 3.00 7.85
N PHE A 39 -1.87 2.56 8.99
CA PHE A 39 -0.82 3.30 9.71
C PHE A 39 0.48 3.34 8.91
N ALA A 40 0.90 2.20 8.35
CA ALA A 40 2.07 2.14 7.46
C ALA A 40 1.90 3.01 6.21
N LEU A 41 0.70 3.04 5.63
CA LEU A 41 0.34 3.90 4.50
C LEU A 41 0.48 5.40 4.84
N ALA A 42 -0.01 5.82 6.02
CA ALA A 42 0.15 7.20 6.46
C ALA A 42 1.63 7.58 6.64
N LEU A 43 2.45 6.69 7.20
CA LEU A 43 3.89 6.89 7.32
C LEU A 43 4.57 6.96 5.94
N VAL A 44 4.23 6.06 5.02
CA VAL A 44 4.76 6.07 3.65
C VAL A 44 4.42 7.38 2.94
N GLY A 45 3.17 7.85 3.04
CA GLY A 45 2.75 9.15 2.51
C GLY A 45 3.52 10.32 3.13
N GLY A 46 3.61 10.38 4.46
CA GLY A 46 4.30 11.44 5.17
C GLY A 46 5.83 11.41 5.03
N LEU A 47 6.44 10.26 4.74
CA LEU A 47 7.90 10.13 4.56
C LEU A 47 8.33 10.38 3.12
N LEU A 48 7.63 9.80 2.14
CA LEU A 48 8.00 9.87 0.72
C LEU A 48 7.34 11.06 -0.01
N GLY A 49 6.37 11.73 0.62
CA GLY A 49 5.59 12.82 0.03
C GLY A 49 4.47 12.32 -0.88
N TRP A 50 3.63 13.25 -1.36
CA TRP A 50 2.40 12.92 -2.09
C TRP A 50 2.64 12.09 -3.37
N LYS A 51 3.71 12.36 -4.12
CA LYS A 51 4.03 11.65 -5.38
C LYS A 51 4.46 10.21 -5.13
N TRP A 52 5.52 10.02 -4.35
CA TRP A 52 6.16 8.72 -4.19
C TRP A 52 5.42 7.80 -3.20
N GLY A 53 4.72 8.38 -2.22
CA GLY A 53 3.86 7.64 -1.31
C GLY A 53 2.62 7.07 -2.01
N ALA A 54 1.93 7.89 -2.81
CA ALA A 54 0.80 7.42 -3.63
C ALA A 54 1.26 6.37 -4.67
N LEU A 55 2.44 6.56 -5.28
CA LEU A 55 3.01 5.58 -6.20
C LEU A 55 3.30 4.24 -5.51
N ALA A 56 3.86 4.24 -4.31
CA ALA A 56 4.11 3.01 -3.55
C ALA A 56 2.81 2.27 -3.19
N ALA A 57 1.77 3.01 -2.81
CA ALA A 57 0.44 2.45 -2.55
C ALA A 57 -0.21 1.87 -3.82
N LEU A 58 -0.07 2.56 -4.97
CA LEU A 58 -0.52 2.05 -6.26
C LEU A 58 0.21 0.78 -6.67
N ILE A 59 1.53 0.72 -6.47
CA ILE A 59 2.32 -0.49 -6.75
C ILE A 59 1.82 -1.66 -5.89
N TYR A 60 1.56 -1.43 -4.59
CA TYR A 60 0.96 -2.45 -3.74
C TYR A 60 -0.38 -2.98 -4.29
N VAL A 61 -1.29 -2.08 -4.69
CA VAL A 61 -2.58 -2.46 -5.28
C VAL A 61 -2.39 -3.23 -6.58
N ALA A 62 -1.49 -2.77 -7.46
CA ALA A 62 -1.20 -3.42 -8.73
C ALA A 62 -0.59 -4.83 -8.56
N LEU A 63 0.33 -5.01 -7.60
CA LEU A 63 0.90 -6.32 -7.28
C LEU A 63 -0.19 -7.31 -6.85
N GLY A 64 -1.09 -6.86 -5.97
CA GLY A 64 -2.21 -7.69 -5.55
C GLY A 64 -3.24 -7.92 -6.66
N ALA A 65 -3.44 -6.96 -7.56
CA ALA A 65 -4.32 -7.10 -8.73
C ALA A 65 -3.83 -8.20 -9.67
N ILE A 66 -2.51 -8.25 -9.96
CA ILE A 66 -1.89 -9.26 -10.83
C ILE A 66 -2.02 -10.68 -10.26
N GLY A 67 -2.36 -10.82 -8.98
CA GLY A 67 -2.59 -12.11 -8.34
C GLY A 67 -1.56 -12.50 -7.30
N LEU A 68 -0.60 -11.62 -6.98
CA LEU A 68 0.32 -11.91 -5.88
C LEU A 68 -0.45 -11.89 -4.54
N PRO A 69 -0.16 -12.83 -3.63
CA PRO A 69 -0.81 -12.93 -2.32
C PRO A 69 -0.31 -11.85 -1.34
N VAL A 70 -0.44 -10.58 -1.70
CA VAL A 70 0.03 -9.43 -0.90
C VAL A 70 -1.06 -8.82 -0.03
N PHE A 71 -2.34 -9.11 -0.30
CA PHE A 71 -3.44 -8.63 0.53
C PHE A 71 -3.56 -9.46 1.81
N ALA A 72 -4.25 -8.90 2.80
CA ALA A 72 -4.42 -9.50 4.11
C ALA A 72 -4.91 -10.97 4.02
N GLY A 73 -4.28 -11.84 4.81
CA GLY A 73 -4.56 -13.28 4.79
C GLY A 73 -4.00 -14.00 3.57
N LEU A 74 -2.88 -13.52 3.01
CA LEU A 74 -2.23 -14.06 1.80
C LEU A 74 -3.18 -14.18 0.60
N LYS A 75 -4.10 -13.22 0.47
CA LYS A 75 -5.06 -13.17 -0.64
C LYS A 75 -4.51 -12.30 -1.77
N GLY A 76 -4.97 -12.56 -2.99
CA GLY A 76 -4.59 -11.82 -4.19
C GLY A 76 -5.62 -11.97 -5.30
N GLY A 77 -5.48 -11.17 -6.34
CA GLY A 77 -6.27 -11.20 -7.57
C GLY A 77 -7.25 -10.03 -7.70
N ILE A 78 -7.64 -9.76 -8.96
CA ILE A 78 -8.64 -8.73 -9.31
C ILE A 78 -9.96 -8.92 -8.56
N GLY A 79 -10.34 -10.16 -8.24
CA GLY A 79 -11.56 -10.45 -7.47
C GLY A 79 -11.60 -9.76 -6.10
N MET A 80 -10.45 -9.52 -5.46
CA MET A 80 -10.40 -8.76 -4.20
C MET A 80 -10.64 -7.25 -4.38
N LEU A 81 -10.39 -6.71 -5.57
CA LEU A 81 -10.64 -5.29 -5.88
C LEU A 81 -12.13 -5.01 -6.16
N ALA A 82 -12.86 -6.00 -6.66
CA ALA A 82 -14.30 -5.93 -6.92
C ALA A 82 -15.15 -6.55 -5.78
N GLY A 83 -14.52 -7.22 -4.83
CA GLY A 83 -15.17 -7.84 -3.67
C GLY A 83 -15.41 -6.88 -2.51
N ALA A 84 -15.96 -7.39 -1.41
CA ALA A 84 -16.34 -6.61 -0.23
C ALA A 84 -15.18 -5.77 0.38
N THR A 85 -13.94 -6.26 0.27
CA THR A 85 -12.74 -5.57 0.78
C THR A 85 -12.12 -4.60 -0.23
N GLY A 86 -12.62 -4.54 -1.47
CA GLY A 86 -12.04 -3.74 -2.55
C GLY A 86 -12.06 -2.25 -2.25
N GLY A 87 -13.10 -1.75 -1.57
CA GLY A 87 -13.20 -0.35 -1.16
C GLY A 87 -12.01 0.10 -0.29
N TYR A 88 -11.51 -0.77 0.59
CA TYR A 88 -10.32 -0.45 1.38
C TYR A 88 -9.08 -0.34 0.50
N LEU A 89 -8.90 -1.24 -0.46
CA LEU A 89 -7.74 -1.23 -1.36
C LEU A 89 -7.69 0.04 -2.23
N TRP A 90 -8.84 0.51 -2.72
CA TRP A 90 -8.92 1.75 -3.51
C TRP A 90 -8.68 3.02 -2.71
N THR A 91 -8.96 3.01 -1.40
CA THR A 91 -8.70 4.17 -0.53
C THR A 91 -7.23 4.31 -0.14
N TYR A 92 -6.42 3.27 -0.27
CA TYR A 92 -5.01 3.31 0.12
C TYR A 92 -4.16 4.33 -0.66
N PRO A 93 -4.22 4.41 -2.01
CA PRO A 93 -3.55 5.49 -2.74
C PRO A 93 -4.01 6.88 -2.33
N LEU A 94 -5.31 7.05 -2.05
CA LEU A 94 -5.87 8.34 -1.61
C LEU A 94 -5.37 8.72 -0.21
N LEU A 95 -5.28 7.75 0.69
CA LEU A 95 -4.76 7.96 2.05
C LEU A 95 -3.27 8.33 2.04
N ALA A 96 -2.47 7.64 1.23
CA ALA A 96 -1.05 7.97 1.05
C ALA A 96 -0.85 9.36 0.42
N LEU A 97 -1.71 9.72 -0.54
CA LEU A 97 -1.71 11.05 -1.15
C LEU A 97 -2.04 12.12 -0.12
N GLY A 98 -3.13 11.95 0.64
CA GLY A 98 -3.56 12.89 1.68
C GLY A 98 -2.50 13.08 2.77
N ALA A 99 -1.91 11.99 3.26
CA ALA A 99 -0.83 12.04 4.26
C ALA A 99 0.44 12.72 3.72
N GLY A 100 0.67 12.68 2.41
CA GLY A 100 1.84 13.27 1.77
C GLY A 100 1.66 14.72 1.30
N LEU A 101 0.47 15.32 1.38
CA LEU A 101 0.20 16.69 0.89
C LEU A 101 0.98 17.77 1.66
N GLY A 102 1.38 17.50 2.91
CA GLY A 102 2.15 18.42 3.73
C GLY A 102 3.66 18.47 3.41
N LYS A 103 4.12 17.79 2.36
CA LYS A 103 5.53 17.59 2.02
C LYS A 103 5.79 17.81 0.53
#